data_AF-S7WXE4-F1
#
_entry.id   AF-S7WXE4-F1
#
_cell.length_a   1.000
_cell.length_b   1.000
_cell.length_c   1.000
_cell.angle_alpha   90.00
_cell.angle_beta   90.00
_cell.angle_gamma   90.00
#
_symmetry.space_group_name_H-M   'P 1'
#
loop_
_entity.id
_entity.type
_entity.pdbx_description
1 polymer ?
#
loop_
_entity_poly.entity_id
_entity_poly.type
_entity_poly.pdbx_seq_one_letter_code
_entity_poly.pdbx_strand_id
1 'polypeptide(L)' 'MNFKKIFGPFLSVLGLGALIYGAYLFLVPENGDWKTTTVSLVLGFIFFSSGLGLLKSMKDES' A
#
# COMPACT_ATOMS: atom_id res chain seq x y z
N MET A 1 14.36 -0.76 19.75
CA MET A 1 13.56 -1.81 19.06
C MET A 1 14.00 -1.85 17.61
N ASN A 2 14.22 -3.04 17.03
CA ASN A 2 14.78 -3.19 15.68
C ASN A 2 13.87 -2.53 14.64
N PHE A 3 14.26 -1.36 14.13
CA PHE A 3 13.56 -0.60 13.09
C PHE A 3 13.18 -1.46 11.89
N LYS A 4 14.05 -2.41 11.55
CA LYS A 4 13.80 -3.47 10.57
C LYS A 4 12.44 -4.15 10.80
N LYS A 5 12.10 -4.59 12.02
CA LYS A 5 10.87 -5.37 12.30
C LYS A 5 9.55 -4.60 12.21
N ILE A 6 9.56 -3.26 12.26
CA ILE A 6 8.34 -2.43 12.25
C ILE A 6 8.03 -1.90 10.85
N PHE A 7 9.05 -1.76 10.00
CA PHE A 7 8.92 -1.05 8.74
C PHE A 7 8.04 -1.77 7.72
N GLY A 8 8.17 -3.09 7.58
CA GLY A 8 7.38 -3.89 6.64
C GLY A 8 5.89 -3.96 6.99
N PRO A 9 5.51 -4.26 8.24
CA PRO A 9 4.12 -4.25 8.66
C PRO A 9 3.50 -2.87 8.51
N PHE A 10 4.23 -1.81 8.91
CA PHE A 10 3.78 -0.44 8.78
C PHE A 10 3.54 -0.03 7.32
N LEU A 11 4.47 -0.35 6.42
CA LEU A 11 4.34 -0.06 4.99
C LEU A 11 3.17 -0.84 4.35
N SER A 12 2.93 -2.08 4.80
CA SER A 12 1.80 -2.89 4.33
C SER A 12 0.45 -2.32 4.77
N VAL A 13 0.33 -1.86 6.02
CA VAL A 13 -0.91 -1.23 6.52
C VAL A 13 -1.18 0.08 5.79
N LEU A 14 -0.15 0.89 5.54
CA LEU A 14 -0.26 2.10 4.72
C LEU A 14 -0.69 1.78 3.27
N GLY A 15 -0.07 0.78 2.64
CA GLY A 15 -0.43 0.34 1.29
C GLY A 15 -1.87 -0.17 1.20
N LEU A 16 -2.33 -0.91 2.21
CA LEU A 16 -3.72 -1.38 2.30
C LEU A 16 -4.69 -0.19 2.42
N GLY A 17 -4.37 0.80 3.26
CA GLY A 17 -5.17 2.02 3.38
C GLY A 17 -5.26 2.81 2.07
N ALA A 18 -4.14 2.93 1.34
CA ALA A 18 -4.11 3.58 0.03
C ALA A 18 -4.94 2.83 -1.02
N LEU A 19 -4.91 1.49 -1.02
CA LEU A 19 -5.74 0.65 -1.90
C LEU A 19 -7.23 0.84 -1.61
N ILE A 20 -7.63 0.87 -0.33
CA ILE A 20 -9.02 1.10 0.07
C ILE A 20 -9.47 2.50 -0.36
N TYR A 21 -8.62 3.52 -0.17
CA TYR A 21 -8.91 4.88 -0.60
C TYR A 21 -9.04 5.00 -2.13
N GLY A 22 -8.16 4.34 -2.89
CA GLY A 22 -8.26 4.27 -4.34
C GLY A 22 -9.55 3.58 -4.82
N ALA A 23 -9.96 2.50 -4.14
CA ALA A 23 -11.23 1.82 -4.42
C ALA A 23 -12.44 2.72 -4.10
N TYR A 24 -12.38 3.51 -3.03
CA TYR A 24 -13.42 4.48 -2.69
C TYR A 24 -13.52 5.59 -3.75
N LEU A 25 -12.38 6.15 -4.19
CA LEU A 25 -12.31 7.13 -5.27
C LEU A 25 -12.82 6.58 -6.61
N PHE A 26 -12.68 5.27 -6.85
CA PHE A 26 -13.26 4.62 -8.02
C PHE A 26 -14.79 4.52 -7.93
N LEU A 27 -15.32 4.29 -6.72
CA LEU A 27 -16.75 4.05 -6.50
C LEU A 27 -17.56 5.36 -6.42
N VAL A 28 -16.97 6.44 -5.89
CA VAL A 28 -17.60 7.76 -5.74
C VAL A 28 -16.75 8.82 -6.46
N PRO A 29 -16.85 8.91 -7.80
CA PRO A 29 -16.08 9.90 -8.55
C PRO A 29 -16.70 11.29 -8.37
N GLU A 30 -16.11 12.13 -7.50
CA GLU A 30 -16.60 13.51 -7.33
C GLU A 30 -16.29 14.43 -8.52
N ASN A 31 -15.39 14.04 -9.44
CA ASN A 31 -15.10 14.82 -10.68
C ASN A 31 -14.51 13.97 -11.83
N GLY A 32 -14.81 12.67 -11.90
CA GLY A 32 -14.47 11.83 -13.06
C GLY A 32 -12.99 11.76 -13.47
N ASP A 33 -12.05 12.09 -12.58
CA ASP A 33 -10.62 12.06 -12.92
C ASP A 33 -10.05 10.65 -12.77
N TRP A 34 -10.33 9.81 -13.78
CA TRP A 34 -9.92 8.40 -13.83
C TRP A 34 -8.40 8.22 -13.64
N LYS A 35 -7.62 9.25 -13.96
CA LYS A 35 -6.17 9.27 -13.77
C LYS A 35 -5.80 9.22 -12.30
N THR A 36 -6.46 10.04 -11.47
CA THR A 36 -6.22 10.10 -10.03
C THR A 36 -6.56 8.77 -9.35
N THR A 37 -7.67 8.14 -9.77
CA THR A 37 -8.05 6.82 -9.28
C THR A 37 -7.06 5.74 -9.69
N THR A 38 -6.64 5.72 -10.96
CA THR A 38 -5.67 4.73 -11.46
C THR A 38 -4.32 4.88 -10.79
N VAL A 39 -3.83 6.11 -10.63
CA VAL A 39 -2.56 6.40 -9.96
C VAL A 39 -2.60 5.96 -8.51
N SER A 40 -3.67 6.28 -7.76
CA SER A 40 -3.81 5.87 -6.35
C SER A 40 -3.92 4.35 -6.17
N LEU A 41 -4.61 3.65 -7.08
CA LEU A 41 -4.68 2.18 -7.09
C LEU A 41 -3.31 1.53 -7.33
N VAL A 42 -2.59 1.99 -8.37
CA VAL A 42 -1.27 1.46 -8.72
C VAL A 42 -0.24 1.78 -7.63
N LEU A 43 -0.23 3.00 -7.09
CA LEU A 43 0.64 3.37 -5.98
C LEU A 43 0.36 2.52 -4.74
N GLY A 44 -0.92 2.38 -4.36
CA GLY A 44 -1.32 1.56 -3.22
C GLY A 44 -0.87 0.11 -3.40
N PHE A 45 -1.02 -0.45 -4.60
CA PHE A 45 -0.58 -1.80 -4.92
C PHE A 45 0.94 -1.97 -4.81
N ILE A 46 1.72 -1.02 -5.35
CA ILE A 46 3.19 -1.03 -5.27
C ILE A 46 3.63 -0.94 -3.80
N PHE A 47 3.05 -0.04 -3.02
CA PHE A 47 3.36 0.11 -1.59
C PHE A 47 3.01 -1.15 -0.80
N PHE A 48 1.86 -1.76 -1.08
CA PHE A 48 1.43 -3.01 -0.44
C PHE A 48 2.35 -4.18 -0.79
N SER A 49 2.66 -4.37 -2.08
CA SER A 49 3.57 -5.42 -2.55
C SER A 49 4.99 -5.24 -1.98
N SER A 50 5.48 -4.00 -1.92
CA SER A 50 6.76 -3.67 -1.30
C SER A 50 6.75 -3.98 0.20
N GLY A 51 5.69 -3.61 0.92
CA GLY A 51 5.49 -3.91 2.33
C GLY A 51 5.53 -5.41 2.64
N LEU A 52 4.87 -6.23 1.80
CA LEU A 52 4.93 -7.69 1.91
C LEU A 52 6.33 -8.24 1.62
N GLY A 53 7.04 -7.70 0.64
CA GLY A 53 8.42 -8.08 0.32
C GLY A 53 9.38 -7.82 1.48
N LEU A 54 9.26 -6.64 2.11
CA LEU A 54 9.98 -6.28 3.32
C LEU A 54 9.63 -7.21 4.49
N LEU A 55 8.34 -7.53 4.67
CA LEU A 55 7.88 -8.49 5.68
C LEU A 55 8.56 -9.85 5.51
N LYS A 56 8.67 -10.31 4.26
CA LYS A 56 9.23 -11.62 3.90
C LYS A 56 10.74 -11.66 4.14
N SER A 57 11.46 -10.60 3.78
CA SER A 57 12.91 -10.48 4.03
C SER A 57 13.26 -10.49 5.52
N MET A 58 12.38 -10.01 6.40
CA MET A 58 12.60 -10.08 7.86
C MET A 58 12.40 -11.49 8.43
N LYS A 59 11.61 -12.33 7.76
CA LYS A 59 11.38 -13.72 8.15
C LYS A 59 12.55 -14.62 7.77
N ASP A 60 13.32 -14.26 6.74
CA ASP A 60 14.53 -14.99 6.31
C ASP A 60 15.80 -14.66 7.14
N GLU A 61 15.80 -13.55 7.91
CA GLU A 61 16.90 -13.22 8.86
C GLU A 61 16.68 -13.83 10.28
N SER A 62 15.94 -14.95 10.41
CA SER A 62 15.74 -15.65 11.71
C SER A 62 16.50 -16.97 11.80
#